data_AF-A0AAU9JES1-F1
#
_entry.id   AF-A0AAU9JES1-F1
#
_cell.length_a   1.000
_cell.length_b   1.000
_cell.length_c   1.000
_cell.angle_alpha   90.00
_cell.angle_beta   90.00
_cell.angle_gamma   90.00
#
_symmetry.space_group_name_H-M   'P 1'
#
loop_
_entity.id
_entity.type
_entity.pdbx_description
1 polymer ?
#
loop_
_entity_poly.entity_id
_entity_poly.type
_entity_poly.pdbx_seq_one_letter_code
_entity_poly.pdbx_strand_id
1 'polypeptide(L)'
;MSRLVSLFQKFNFIGSSVNEPDDDRDSIPVYTIKESLPQGTHLISDRILIIPFPDLHQRASISAYLNTFHGKKYMIWNISDKIYDTSHFGGQVLDFVFPGFPNPPLQVIFSIINSMNAWLNTDEENIIIIHGQNNKSRSIMLAACLLSWKHENISPIQGISEICHKINENEKIISPSQVRYLSYYHRILLGERPVTSKLHLHRIILNNIPSIEAGGIKPIIKIFQNKGLAYSSDSDNLQFFPSENLFISFDLDVEIEGDVLIVCKHLTEANKLLTTFKVMLHTAFANQNVLHIIRNEIDLACNDEKYSDYFAMDLFFDRIEEVGVEKSNHLWVSVERSRGIIREDAVEDKGEMDFMNKFSIGDIDEDSYETL
;
A
#
# COMPACT_ATOMS: atom_id res chain seq x y z
N MET A 1 -10.72 16.88 -25.86
CA MET A 1 -10.11 16.82 -24.51
C MET A 1 -11.01 16.04 -23.56
N SER A 2 -10.75 14.74 -23.39
CA SER A 2 -11.52 13.86 -22.50
C SER A 2 -11.53 14.33 -21.03
N ARG A 3 -12.63 14.09 -20.29
CA ARG A 3 -12.69 14.33 -18.83
C ARG A 3 -11.57 13.60 -18.08
N LEU A 4 -11.23 12.37 -18.49
CA LEU A 4 -10.08 11.63 -17.95
C LEU A 4 -8.78 12.43 -18.17
N VAL A 5 -8.53 12.89 -19.40
CA VAL A 5 -7.31 13.65 -19.73
C VAL A 5 -7.23 14.93 -18.89
N SER A 6 -8.33 15.67 -18.71
CA SER A 6 -8.33 16.84 -17.82
C SER A 6 -8.08 16.49 -16.35
N LEU A 7 -8.54 15.32 -15.88
CA LEU A 7 -8.32 14.85 -14.51
C LEU A 7 -6.84 14.45 -14.31
N PHE A 8 -6.28 13.66 -15.23
CA PHE A 8 -4.89 13.20 -15.16
C PHE A 8 -3.87 14.29 -15.47
N GLN A 9 -4.23 15.32 -16.25
CA GLN A 9 -3.44 16.56 -16.38
C GLN A 9 -3.51 17.40 -15.11
N LYS A 10 -4.66 17.49 -14.42
CA LYS A 10 -4.76 18.19 -13.13
C LYS A 10 -3.99 17.51 -11.99
N PHE A 11 -3.61 16.23 -12.16
CA PHE A 11 -2.81 15.46 -11.20
C PHE A 11 -1.51 14.86 -11.79
N ASN A 12 -1.03 15.38 -12.93
CA ASN A 12 0.24 15.02 -13.59
C ASN A 12 0.59 13.52 -13.71
N PHE A 13 -0.39 12.64 -13.94
CA PHE A 13 -0.15 11.20 -14.09
C PHE A 13 0.35 10.78 -15.48
N ILE A 14 0.40 11.69 -16.47
CA ILE A 14 0.88 11.37 -17.82
C ILE A 14 1.58 12.57 -18.45
N GLY A 15 2.70 12.32 -19.14
CA GLY A 15 3.38 13.32 -19.98
C GLY A 15 2.49 13.80 -21.14
N SER A 16 2.85 14.95 -21.72
CA SER A 16 2.05 15.71 -22.69
C SER A 16 1.95 15.09 -24.10
N SER A 17 1.93 13.76 -24.21
CA SER A 17 1.89 13.00 -25.47
C SER A 17 0.93 11.80 -25.43
N VAL A 18 -0.17 11.92 -24.70
CA VAL A 18 -1.34 11.04 -24.90
C VAL A 18 -2.13 11.59 -26.08
N ASN A 19 -2.04 10.91 -27.23
CA ASN A 19 -3.00 11.14 -28.31
C ASN A 19 -4.38 10.67 -27.83
N GLU A 20 -5.42 11.45 -28.15
CA GLU A 20 -6.79 10.99 -27.95
C GLU A 20 -6.99 9.70 -28.75
N PRO A 21 -7.64 8.65 -28.20
CA PRO A 21 -8.11 7.55 -29.03
C PRO A 21 -9.11 8.13 -30.03
N ASP A 22 -8.89 7.90 -31.33
CA ASP A 22 -9.71 8.43 -32.44
C ASP A 22 -11.21 8.38 -32.08
N ASP A 23 -11.88 9.53 -32.00
CA ASP A 23 -13.30 9.66 -31.58
C ASP A 23 -14.28 8.96 -32.57
N ASP A 24 -13.75 8.49 -33.71
CA ASP A 24 -14.43 7.79 -34.80
C ASP A 24 -14.23 6.26 -34.82
N ARG A 25 -13.64 5.65 -33.77
CA ARG A 25 -13.56 4.17 -33.67
C ARG A 25 -14.12 3.61 -32.36
N ASP A 26 -14.84 2.51 -32.55
CA ASP A 26 -15.33 1.56 -31.55
C ASP A 26 -16.40 2.07 -30.59
N SER A 27 -17.64 1.94 -31.07
CA SER A 27 -18.80 1.70 -30.22
C SER A 27 -18.50 0.60 -29.18
N ILE A 28 -18.31 0.99 -27.91
CA ILE A 28 -19.36 0.66 -26.93
C ILE A 28 -19.85 -0.80 -26.99
N PRO A 29 -19.03 -1.88 -26.94
CA PRO A 29 -19.58 -3.21 -27.12
C PRO A 29 -20.47 -3.58 -25.93
N VAL A 30 -21.78 -3.43 -26.12
CA VAL A 30 -22.83 -3.80 -25.17
C VAL A 30 -23.06 -5.31 -25.31
N TYR A 31 -22.39 -6.09 -24.47
CA TYR A 31 -22.70 -7.51 -24.35
C TYR A 31 -23.95 -7.70 -23.47
N THR A 32 -24.67 -8.80 -23.69
CA THR A 32 -26.06 -8.96 -23.24
C THR A 32 -26.27 -8.87 -21.72
N ILE A 33 -27.48 -8.42 -21.32
CA ILE A 33 -28.00 -8.22 -19.94
C ILE A 33 -27.92 -9.46 -19.01
N LYS A 34 -27.38 -10.60 -19.48
CA LYS A 34 -27.15 -11.81 -18.66
C LYS A 34 -25.88 -11.76 -17.82
N GLU A 35 -25.03 -10.77 -18.04
CA GLU A 35 -23.75 -10.67 -17.35
C GLU A 35 -23.90 -10.05 -15.96
N SER A 36 -22.99 -10.40 -15.06
CA SER A 36 -23.06 -9.99 -13.65
C SER A 36 -21.66 -9.77 -13.09
N LEU A 37 -21.56 -8.91 -12.08
CA LEU A 37 -20.31 -8.72 -11.35
C LEU A 37 -19.88 -10.04 -10.67
N PRO A 38 -18.57 -10.30 -10.57
CA PRO A 38 -18.05 -11.59 -10.11
C PRO A 38 -18.49 -11.89 -8.67
N GLN A 39 -18.68 -13.18 -8.38
CA GLN A 39 -18.98 -13.64 -7.02
C GLN A 39 -17.88 -13.17 -6.05
N GLY A 40 -18.28 -12.58 -4.91
CA GLY A 40 -17.34 -11.89 -4.01
C GLY A 40 -17.18 -10.39 -4.28
N THR A 41 -17.99 -9.82 -5.18
CA THR A 41 -18.20 -8.37 -5.27
C THR A 41 -18.95 -7.84 -4.05
N HIS A 42 -18.49 -6.73 -3.49
CA HIS A 42 -19.05 -6.09 -2.31
C HIS A 42 -19.35 -4.61 -2.56
N LEU A 43 -20.60 -4.19 -2.33
CA LEU A 43 -21.02 -2.79 -2.41
C LEU A 43 -20.77 -2.09 -1.07
N ILE A 44 -19.71 -1.29 -0.97
CA ILE A 44 -19.35 -0.56 0.25
C ILE A 44 -20.28 0.64 0.45
N SER A 45 -20.57 1.37 -0.61
CA SER A 45 -21.66 2.34 -0.73
C SER A 45 -22.16 2.35 -2.17
N ASP A 46 -23.24 3.06 -2.45
CA ASP A 46 -23.85 3.17 -3.80
C ASP A 46 -22.85 3.57 -4.90
N ARG A 47 -21.70 4.17 -4.53
CA ARG A 47 -20.65 4.65 -5.44
C ARG A 47 -19.26 4.04 -5.20
N ILE A 48 -19.13 3.05 -4.31
CA ILE A 48 -17.84 2.39 -3.98
C ILE A 48 -18.05 0.88 -3.97
N LEU A 49 -17.41 0.18 -4.90
CA LEU A 49 -17.43 -1.27 -5.02
C LEU A 49 -16.02 -1.84 -4.75
N ILE A 50 -15.97 -3.00 -4.08
CA ILE A 50 -14.79 -3.87 -4.06
C ILE A 50 -15.11 -5.10 -4.89
N ILE A 51 -14.25 -5.45 -5.86
CA ILE A 51 -14.35 -6.71 -6.62
C ILE A 51 -13.12 -7.59 -6.37
N PRO A 52 -13.21 -8.92 -6.56
CA PRO A 52 -12.04 -9.79 -6.65
C PRO A 52 -11.13 -9.38 -7.81
N PHE A 53 -9.84 -9.75 -7.73
CA PHE A 53 -8.91 -9.55 -8.84
C PHE A 53 -9.43 -10.24 -10.12
N PRO A 54 -9.44 -9.56 -11.28
CA PRO A 54 -10.09 -10.07 -12.48
C PRO A 54 -9.24 -11.11 -13.24
N ASP A 55 -9.60 -12.37 -13.09
CA ASP A 55 -9.04 -13.47 -13.88
C ASP A 55 -9.22 -13.24 -15.39
N LEU A 56 -8.32 -13.80 -16.20
CA LEU A 56 -8.30 -13.61 -17.66
C LEU A 56 -9.67 -13.85 -18.31
N HIS A 57 -10.37 -14.91 -17.88
CA HIS A 57 -11.69 -15.28 -18.40
C HIS A 57 -12.83 -14.38 -17.89
N GLN A 58 -12.63 -13.64 -16.80
CA GLN A 58 -13.64 -12.76 -16.21
C GLN A 58 -13.57 -11.34 -16.77
N ARG A 59 -12.39 -10.86 -17.19
CA ARG A 59 -12.15 -9.47 -17.64
C ARG A 59 -13.16 -8.99 -18.68
N ALA A 60 -13.37 -9.78 -19.73
CA ALA A 60 -14.34 -9.46 -20.77
C ALA A 60 -15.73 -9.24 -20.17
N SER A 61 -16.19 -10.14 -19.29
CA SER A 61 -17.54 -10.05 -18.71
C SER A 61 -17.70 -8.93 -17.66
N ILE A 62 -16.66 -8.69 -16.86
CA ILE A 62 -16.63 -7.55 -15.94
C ILE A 62 -16.70 -6.24 -16.73
N SER A 63 -15.87 -6.09 -17.78
CA SER A 63 -15.89 -4.90 -18.62
C SER A 63 -17.23 -4.69 -19.32
N ALA A 64 -17.83 -5.76 -19.82
CA ALA A 64 -19.14 -5.76 -20.48
C ALA A 64 -20.26 -5.30 -19.55
N TYR A 65 -20.32 -5.86 -18.34
CA TYR A 65 -21.24 -5.40 -17.30
C TYR A 65 -21.05 -3.90 -17.02
N LEU A 66 -19.81 -3.49 -16.73
CA LEU A 66 -19.52 -2.10 -16.36
C LEU A 66 -19.81 -1.11 -17.49
N ASN A 67 -19.46 -1.46 -18.73
CA ASN A 67 -19.77 -0.66 -19.92
C ASN A 67 -21.28 -0.58 -20.17
N THR A 68 -22.05 -1.62 -19.84
CA THR A 68 -23.51 -1.66 -20.02
C THR A 68 -24.26 -0.86 -18.96
N PHE A 69 -23.88 -1.00 -17.68
CA PHE A 69 -24.60 -0.39 -16.55
C PHE A 69 -24.04 0.97 -16.11
N HIS A 70 -22.78 1.27 -16.40
CA HIS A 70 -22.10 2.52 -16.02
C HIS A 70 -21.44 3.27 -17.20
N GLY A 71 -21.35 2.68 -18.40
CA GLY A 71 -20.75 3.34 -19.56
C GLY A 71 -19.32 3.82 -19.31
N LYS A 72 -19.09 5.14 -19.39
CA LYS A 72 -17.83 5.80 -19.06
C LYS A 72 -17.81 6.46 -17.66
N LYS A 73 -18.64 5.97 -16.72
CA LYS A 73 -18.81 6.49 -15.35
C LYS A 73 -18.19 5.57 -14.28
N TYR A 74 -17.31 4.65 -14.64
CA TYR A 74 -16.55 3.85 -13.67
C TYR A 74 -15.05 4.08 -13.81
N MET A 75 -14.32 3.87 -12.72
CA MET A 75 -12.87 3.83 -12.74
C MET A 75 -12.39 2.74 -11.78
N ILE A 76 -11.44 1.94 -12.22
CA ILE A 76 -10.88 0.82 -11.47
C ILE A 76 -9.51 1.21 -10.91
N TRP A 77 -9.33 1.11 -9.60
CA TRP A 77 -8.01 1.14 -8.96
C TRP A 77 -7.56 -0.31 -8.70
N ASN A 78 -6.60 -0.77 -9.50
CA ASN A 78 -5.88 -2.02 -9.26
C ASN A 78 -4.77 -1.74 -8.24
N ILE A 79 -4.90 -2.35 -7.06
CA ILE A 79 -3.93 -2.26 -5.96
C ILE A 79 -3.34 -3.63 -5.60
N SER A 80 -3.37 -4.56 -6.54
CA SER A 80 -2.81 -5.92 -6.42
C SER A 80 -1.29 -5.94 -6.66
N ASP A 81 -0.70 -7.12 -6.62
CA ASP A 81 0.73 -7.33 -6.88
C ASP A 81 1.03 -7.48 -8.39
N LYS A 82 0.03 -7.31 -9.28
CA LYS A 82 0.17 -7.59 -10.71
C LYS A 82 -0.62 -6.61 -11.57
N ILE A 83 0.01 -6.13 -12.65
CA ILE A 83 -0.70 -5.57 -13.80
C ILE A 83 -1.38 -6.69 -14.59
N TYR A 84 -2.35 -6.34 -15.42
CA TYR A 84 -3.05 -7.28 -16.31
C TYR A 84 -3.46 -6.57 -17.59
N ASP A 85 -3.90 -7.32 -18.61
CA ASP A 85 -4.44 -6.71 -19.82
C ASP A 85 -5.76 -5.96 -19.53
N THR A 86 -5.69 -4.63 -19.63
CA THR A 86 -6.79 -3.69 -19.38
C THR A 86 -7.53 -3.27 -20.66
N SER A 87 -7.18 -3.81 -21.84
CA SER A 87 -7.75 -3.44 -23.14
C SER A 87 -9.28 -3.39 -23.16
N HIS A 88 -9.93 -4.39 -22.55
CA HIS A 88 -11.37 -4.50 -22.38
C HIS A 88 -12.05 -3.32 -21.65
N PHE A 89 -11.32 -2.60 -20.80
CA PHE A 89 -11.85 -1.56 -19.91
C PHE A 89 -11.73 -0.13 -20.49
N GLY A 90 -11.21 0.02 -21.71
CA GLY A 90 -11.23 1.31 -22.43
C GLY A 90 -10.49 2.44 -21.73
N GLY A 91 -9.40 2.14 -21.01
CA GLY A 91 -8.61 3.12 -20.26
C GLY A 91 -9.17 3.50 -18.88
N GLN A 92 -10.17 2.77 -18.36
CA GLN A 92 -10.76 3.01 -17.03
C GLN A 92 -10.13 2.15 -15.92
N VAL A 93 -8.80 1.96 -15.99
CA VAL A 93 -8.00 1.24 -14.98
C VAL A 93 -6.75 2.04 -14.63
N LEU A 94 -6.45 2.13 -13.34
CA LEU A 94 -5.23 2.71 -12.79
C LEU A 94 -4.49 1.66 -11.95
N ASP A 95 -3.23 1.41 -12.29
CA ASP A 95 -2.40 0.39 -11.66
C ASP A 95 -1.48 0.98 -10.59
N PHE A 96 -1.59 0.47 -9.37
CA PHE A 96 -0.80 0.83 -8.19
C PHE A 96 -0.22 -0.43 -7.56
N VAL A 97 0.83 -0.97 -8.18
CA VAL A 97 1.33 -2.32 -7.90
C VAL A 97 2.48 -2.29 -6.89
N PHE A 98 2.30 -3.01 -5.77
CA PHE A 98 3.27 -3.11 -4.66
C PHE A 98 3.51 -4.57 -4.23
N PRO A 99 4.20 -5.38 -5.05
CA PRO A 99 4.35 -6.81 -4.82
C PRO A 99 5.00 -7.15 -3.49
N GLY A 100 4.37 -8.01 -2.69
CA GLY A 100 4.88 -8.44 -1.39
C GLY A 100 4.83 -7.40 -0.26
N PHE A 101 4.49 -6.14 -0.50
CA PHE A 101 4.29 -5.14 0.56
C PHE A 101 2.93 -5.31 1.25
N PRO A 102 2.79 -5.10 2.57
CA PRO A 102 1.47 -5.13 3.23
C PRO A 102 0.48 -4.10 2.65
N ASN A 103 0.98 -2.90 2.30
CA ASN A 103 0.19 -1.78 1.78
C ASN A 103 1.04 -0.88 0.87
N PRO A 104 0.42 0.03 0.11
CA PRO A 104 1.14 1.11 -0.57
C PRO A 104 1.93 2.00 0.41
N PRO A 105 2.99 2.67 -0.05
CA PRO A 105 3.65 3.76 0.68
C PRO A 105 2.66 4.83 1.16
N LEU A 106 2.91 5.48 2.29
CA LEU A 106 1.96 6.36 2.96
C LEU A 106 1.51 7.53 2.07
N GLN A 107 2.44 8.16 1.35
CA GLN A 107 2.11 9.22 0.38
C GLN A 107 1.28 8.70 -0.80
N VAL A 108 1.49 7.44 -1.22
CA VAL A 108 0.70 6.82 -2.29
C VAL A 108 -0.73 6.54 -1.82
N ILE A 109 -0.94 6.17 -0.54
CA ILE A 109 -2.29 6.04 0.04
C ILE A 109 -3.05 7.36 -0.14
N PHE A 110 -2.50 8.49 0.31
CA PHE A 110 -3.12 9.82 0.12
C PHE A 110 -3.38 10.15 -1.36
N SER A 111 -2.41 9.84 -2.24
CA SER A 111 -2.54 10.06 -3.68
C SER A 111 -3.71 9.27 -4.29
N ILE A 112 -3.88 8.00 -3.91
CA ILE A 112 -4.99 7.15 -4.35
C ILE A 112 -6.33 7.69 -3.82
N ILE A 113 -6.41 8.04 -2.53
CA ILE A 113 -7.65 8.56 -1.95
C ILE A 113 -8.05 9.90 -2.58
N ASN A 114 -7.10 10.79 -2.85
CA ASN A 114 -7.35 12.04 -3.56
C ASN A 114 -7.85 11.79 -4.99
N SER A 115 -7.21 10.87 -5.73
CA SER A 115 -7.62 10.46 -7.08
C SER A 115 -9.06 9.90 -7.10
N MET A 116 -9.37 9.01 -6.16
CA MET A 116 -10.71 8.45 -5.94
C MET A 116 -11.75 9.54 -5.63
N ASN A 117 -11.45 10.43 -4.70
CA ASN A 117 -12.35 11.52 -4.31
C ASN A 117 -12.59 12.50 -5.47
N ALA A 118 -11.55 12.86 -6.22
CA ALA A 118 -11.67 13.74 -7.39
C ALA A 118 -12.54 13.11 -8.50
N TRP A 119 -12.40 11.80 -8.75
CA TRP A 119 -13.27 11.07 -9.69
C TRP A 119 -14.73 11.12 -9.27
N LEU A 120 -15.06 10.87 -8.00
CA LEU A 120 -16.43 10.96 -7.49
C LEU A 120 -17.01 12.38 -7.57
N ASN A 121 -16.18 13.41 -7.43
CA ASN A 121 -16.60 14.81 -7.48
C ASN A 121 -16.72 15.37 -8.90
N THR A 122 -16.28 14.61 -9.93
CA THR A 122 -16.38 15.02 -11.34
C THR A 122 -17.80 14.82 -11.90
N ASP A 123 -18.57 13.88 -11.35
CA ASP A 123 -19.93 13.54 -11.78
C ASP A 123 -20.66 12.78 -10.67
N GLU A 124 -21.95 13.01 -10.47
CA GLU A 124 -22.73 12.32 -9.43
C GLU A 124 -22.94 10.83 -9.75
N GLU A 125 -22.94 10.45 -11.02
CA GLU A 125 -23.10 9.06 -11.48
C GLU A 125 -21.78 8.26 -11.40
N ASN A 126 -20.64 8.92 -11.18
CA ASN A 126 -19.34 8.24 -11.17
C ASN A 126 -19.23 7.23 -10.01
N ILE A 127 -18.76 6.02 -10.30
CA ILE A 127 -18.47 4.99 -9.30
C ILE A 127 -16.97 4.67 -9.25
N ILE A 128 -16.49 4.28 -8.06
CA ILE A 128 -15.18 3.70 -7.83
C ILE A 128 -15.31 2.19 -7.76
N ILE A 129 -14.35 1.50 -8.37
CA ILE A 129 -14.14 0.07 -8.22
C ILE A 129 -12.72 -0.14 -7.70
N ILE A 130 -12.57 -0.89 -6.62
CA ILE A 130 -11.27 -1.24 -6.03
C ILE A 130 -11.09 -2.74 -6.14
N HIS A 131 -9.96 -3.21 -6.66
CA HIS A 131 -9.58 -4.61 -6.53
C HIS A 131 -8.11 -4.76 -6.17
N GLY A 132 -7.85 -5.77 -5.37
CA GLY A 132 -6.53 -6.11 -4.87
C GLY A 132 -6.39 -7.63 -4.87
N GLN A 133 -5.20 -8.12 -4.52
CA GLN A 133 -4.95 -9.55 -4.55
C GLN A 133 -5.74 -10.30 -3.47
N ASN A 134 -6.28 -11.47 -3.84
CA ASN A 134 -6.80 -12.60 -3.06
C ASN A 134 -7.64 -12.35 -1.79
N ASN A 135 -7.16 -11.57 -0.82
CA ASN A 135 -7.80 -11.37 0.49
C ASN A 135 -8.53 -10.04 0.67
N LYS A 136 -8.61 -9.16 -0.36
CA LYS A 136 -9.29 -7.85 -0.28
C LYS A 136 -8.72 -6.86 0.77
N SER A 137 -7.69 -7.20 1.54
CA SER A 137 -7.22 -6.42 2.71
C SER A 137 -6.86 -4.98 2.35
N ARG A 138 -6.03 -4.79 1.32
CA ARG A 138 -5.71 -3.44 0.79
C ARG A 138 -6.94 -2.71 0.26
N SER A 139 -7.93 -3.42 -0.31
CA SER A 139 -9.14 -2.81 -0.86
C SER A 139 -10.05 -2.29 0.25
N ILE A 140 -10.19 -3.05 1.33
CA ILE A 140 -10.89 -2.66 2.55
C ILE A 140 -10.17 -1.48 3.22
N MET A 141 -8.83 -1.54 3.31
CA MET A 141 -7.99 -0.45 3.83
C MET A 141 -8.21 0.86 3.08
N LEU A 142 -8.13 0.87 1.74
CA LEU A 142 -8.33 2.09 0.96
C LEU A 142 -9.78 2.57 0.95
N ALA A 143 -10.76 1.67 0.95
CA ALA A 143 -12.16 2.05 1.10
C ALA A 143 -12.41 2.74 2.46
N ALA A 144 -11.81 2.25 3.56
CA ALA A 144 -11.90 2.88 4.87
C ALA A 144 -11.16 4.24 4.94
N CYS A 145 -10.00 4.36 4.31
CA CYS A 145 -9.31 5.64 4.14
C CYS A 145 -10.16 6.65 3.35
N LEU A 146 -10.90 6.21 2.32
CA LEU A 146 -11.81 7.08 1.56
C LEU A 146 -13.05 7.49 2.37
N LEU A 147 -13.63 6.58 3.17
CA LEU A 147 -14.74 6.92 4.06
C LEU A 147 -14.32 7.98 5.07
N SER A 148 -13.18 7.79 5.74
CA SER A 148 -12.64 8.76 6.70
C SER A 148 -12.17 10.09 6.06
N TRP A 149 -11.76 10.08 4.78
CA TRP A 149 -11.51 11.30 4.01
C TRP A 149 -12.79 12.12 3.77
N LYS A 150 -13.91 11.43 3.50
CA LYS A 150 -15.21 12.05 3.19
C LYS A 150 -16.04 12.40 4.42
N HIS A 151 -15.77 11.78 5.57
CA HIS A 151 -16.56 11.89 6.78
C HIS A 151 -15.66 12.09 8.01
N GLU A 152 -15.55 13.33 8.48
CA GLU A 152 -14.64 13.71 9.58
C GLU A 152 -14.92 12.97 10.91
N ASN A 153 -16.14 12.44 11.08
CA ASN A 153 -16.56 11.69 12.26
C ASN A 153 -16.20 10.19 12.21
N ILE A 154 -15.64 9.69 11.10
CA ILE A 154 -15.27 8.28 10.91
C ILE A 154 -13.75 8.18 10.87
N SER A 155 -13.13 7.56 11.86
CA SER A 155 -11.73 7.16 11.78
C SER A 155 -11.56 6.00 10.78
N PRO A 156 -10.37 5.83 10.16
CA PRO A 156 -10.13 4.72 9.25
C PRO A 156 -10.41 3.36 9.89
N ILE A 157 -10.10 3.17 11.18
CA ILE A 157 -10.36 1.92 11.92
C ILE A 157 -11.87 1.67 12.06
N GLN A 158 -12.68 2.69 12.36
CA GLN A 158 -14.15 2.54 12.35
C GLN A 158 -14.66 2.20 10.94
N GLY A 159 -14.06 2.80 9.89
CA GLY A 159 -14.35 2.45 8.50
C GLY A 159 -14.03 0.97 8.17
N ILE A 160 -12.96 0.40 8.73
CA ILE A 160 -12.68 -1.05 8.63
C ILE A 160 -13.82 -1.83 9.29
N SER A 161 -14.19 -1.51 10.53
CA SER A 161 -15.25 -2.22 11.26
C SER A 161 -16.60 -2.19 10.53
N GLU A 162 -17.01 -1.03 10.02
CA GLU A 162 -18.23 -0.86 9.24
C GLU A 162 -18.20 -1.69 7.94
N ILE A 163 -17.08 -1.66 7.21
CA ILE A 163 -16.91 -2.45 5.98
C ILE A 163 -16.93 -3.94 6.29
N CYS A 164 -16.08 -4.41 7.22
CA CYS A 164 -15.97 -5.81 7.61
C CYS A 164 -17.32 -6.38 8.08
N HIS A 165 -18.05 -5.65 8.92
CA HIS A 165 -19.42 -6.01 9.31
C HIS A 165 -20.36 -6.09 8.10
N LYS A 166 -20.36 -5.08 7.22
CA LYS A 166 -21.23 -5.04 6.03
C LYS A 166 -20.98 -6.20 5.05
N ILE A 167 -19.73 -6.64 4.92
CA ILE A 167 -19.34 -7.70 3.98
C ILE A 167 -19.19 -9.09 4.63
N ASN A 168 -19.51 -9.21 5.93
CA ASN A 168 -19.34 -10.42 6.75
C ASN A 168 -17.90 -10.97 6.69
N GLU A 169 -16.92 -10.11 6.94
CA GLU A 169 -15.48 -10.40 6.98
C GLU A 169 -14.91 -10.13 8.37
N ASN A 170 -13.85 -10.84 8.75
CA ASN A 170 -13.19 -10.62 10.04
C ASN A 170 -12.18 -9.47 9.94
N GLU A 171 -12.17 -8.53 10.90
CA GLU A 171 -11.20 -7.43 10.95
C GLU A 171 -9.74 -7.90 10.97
N LYS A 172 -9.46 -9.12 11.45
CA LYS A 172 -8.15 -9.79 11.37
C LYS A 172 -7.61 -9.98 9.93
N ILE A 173 -8.42 -9.71 8.91
CA ILE A 173 -7.97 -9.64 7.52
C ILE A 173 -7.01 -8.47 7.26
N ILE A 174 -7.07 -7.44 8.12
CA ILE A 174 -6.15 -6.30 8.11
C ILE A 174 -4.91 -6.68 8.92
N SER A 175 -3.77 -6.70 8.23
CA SER A 175 -2.46 -7.00 8.84
C SER A 175 -2.02 -5.91 9.82
N PRO A 176 -1.21 -6.23 10.84
CA PRO A 176 -0.66 -5.24 11.76
C PRO A 176 0.02 -4.04 11.11
N SER A 177 0.76 -4.22 10.01
CA SER A 177 1.33 -3.11 9.25
C SER A 177 0.27 -2.22 8.60
N GLN A 178 -0.81 -2.79 8.07
CA GLN A 178 -1.94 -2.01 7.57
C GLN A 178 -2.62 -1.22 8.70
N VAL A 179 -2.80 -1.80 9.89
CA VAL A 179 -3.32 -1.10 11.09
C VAL A 179 -2.40 0.07 11.48
N ARG A 180 -1.08 -0.14 11.49
CA ARG A 180 -0.08 0.91 11.75
C ARG A 180 -0.19 2.06 10.74
N TYR A 181 -0.34 1.75 9.45
CA TYR A 181 -0.49 2.76 8.40
C TYR A 181 -1.85 3.48 8.44
N LEU A 182 -2.93 2.79 8.84
CA LEU A 182 -4.24 3.43 9.12
C LEU A 182 -4.13 4.43 10.28
N SER A 183 -3.32 4.14 11.30
CA SER A 183 -3.02 5.08 12.39
C SER A 183 -2.23 6.29 11.90
N TYR A 184 -1.16 6.09 11.10
CA TYR A 184 -0.39 7.20 10.51
C TYR A 184 -1.26 8.10 9.63
N TYR A 185 -2.07 7.51 8.75
CA TYR A 185 -3.02 8.20 7.90
C TYR A 185 -4.04 9.02 8.73
N HIS A 186 -4.58 8.45 9.82
CA HIS A 186 -5.52 9.16 10.69
C HIS A 186 -4.86 10.34 11.42
N ARG A 187 -3.64 10.15 11.95
CA ARG A 187 -2.86 11.22 12.61
C ARG A 187 -2.63 12.41 11.68
N ILE A 188 -2.29 12.14 10.42
CA ILE A 188 -2.18 13.15 9.36
C ILE A 188 -3.53 13.83 9.09
N LEU A 189 -4.64 13.09 9.00
CA LEU A 189 -5.98 13.69 8.84
C LEU A 189 -6.41 14.57 10.02
N LEU A 190 -5.89 14.32 11.23
CA LEU A 190 -6.08 15.13 12.43
C LEU A 190 -5.09 16.31 12.53
N GLY A 191 -4.22 16.51 11.53
CA GLY A 191 -3.29 17.64 11.44
C GLY A 191 -1.94 17.44 12.11
N GLU A 192 -1.60 16.23 12.59
CA GLU A 192 -0.28 15.98 13.19
C GLU A 192 0.82 16.08 12.14
N ARG A 193 1.84 16.90 12.42
CA ARG A 193 3.16 17.12 11.78
C ARG A 193 4.23 15.99 11.78
N PRO A 194 4.19 14.86 11.04
CA PRO A 194 5.38 14.04 10.82
C PRO A 194 6.40 14.81 9.97
N VAL A 195 7.60 14.96 10.51
CA VAL A 195 8.78 15.49 9.80
C VAL A 195 9.52 14.30 9.21
N THR A 196 9.79 14.31 7.90
CA THR A 196 10.62 13.26 7.26
C THR A 196 11.97 13.20 7.95
N SER A 197 12.24 12.08 8.63
CA SER A 197 13.46 11.88 9.41
C SER A 197 14.24 10.72 8.81
N LYS A 198 15.44 11.01 8.30
CA LYS A 198 16.45 9.98 8.05
C LYS A 198 16.88 9.39 9.39
N LEU A 199 16.89 8.07 9.48
CA LEU A 199 17.32 7.35 10.67
C LEU A 199 18.55 6.50 10.30
N HIS A 200 19.56 6.52 11.14
CA HIS A 200 20.67 5.59 11.06
C HIS A 200 20.33 4.36 11.91
N LEU A 201 20.02 3.23 11.28
CA LEU A 201 19.63 2.01 11.96
C LEU A 201 20.87 1.18 12.32
N HIS A 202 21.17 1.12 13.62
CA HIS A 202 22.36 0.47 14.18
C HIS A 202 22.14 -1.01 14.49
N ARG A 203 20.91 -1.41 14.86
CA ARG A 203 20.63 -2.77 15.34
C ARG A 203 19.17 -3.17 15.22
N ILE A 204 18.94 -4.44 14.90
CA ILE A 204 17.67 -5.14 15.13
C ILE A 204 17.93 -6.27 16.12
N ILE A 205 17.12 -6.37 17.17
CA ILE A 205 17.11 -7.52 18.10
C ILE A 205 15.79 -8.26 17.95
N LEU A 206 15.84 -9.58 17.77
CA LEU A 206 14.68 -10.47 17.88
C LEU A 206 14.72 -11.14 19.24
N ASN A 207 13.63 -11.06 20.02
CA ASN A 207 13.53 -11.63 21.36
C ASN A 207 12.56 -12.83 21.36
N ASN A 208 12.83 -13.82 22.22
CA ASN A 208 12.03 -15.05 22.40
C ASN A 208 11.87 -15.84 21.08
N ILE A 209 12.96 -16.47 20.64
CA ILE A 209 13.14 -16.97 19.28
C ILE A 209 12.12 -18.07 18.90
N PRO A 210 11.42 -17.92 17.75
CA PRO A 210 10.38 -18.86 17.34
C PRO A 210 10.96 -20.20 16.83
N SER A 211 10.21 -21.27 17.05
CA SER A 211 10.52 -22.60 16.50
C SER A 211 9.92 -22.76 15.11
N ILE A 212 10.57 -22.17 14.10
CA ILE A 212 10.12 -22.20 12.70
C ILE A 212 10.31 -23.57 12.06
N GLU A 213 11.51 -24.14 12.18
CA GLU A 213 11.93 -25.47 11.70
C GLU A 213 12.95 -26.07 12.67
N ALA A 214 12.97 -27.39 12.83
CA ALA A 214 13.95 -28.12 13.65
C ALA A 214 14.19 -27.58 15.10
N GLY A 215 13.19 -26.94 15.71
CA GLY A 215 13.29 -26.38 17.07
C GLY A 215 13.82 -24.94 17.16
N GLY A 216 13.98 -24.24 16.03
CA GLY A 216 14.53 -22.88 16.00
C GLY A 216 14.35 -22.18 14.65
N ILE A 217 15.29 -21.29 14.32
CA ILE A 217 15.28 -20.50 13.07
C ILE A 217 16.71 -20.30 12.55
N LYS A 218 16.85 -20.26 11.22
CA LYS A 218 18.05 -19.76 10.52
C LYS A 218 17.67 -18.47 9.78
N PRO A 219 17.76 -17.30 10.42
CA PRO A 219 17.12 -16.06 9.97
C PRO A 219 17.99 -15.24 9.03
N ILE A 220 17.34 -14.51 8.12
CA ILE A 220 17.90 -13.47 7.26
C ILE A 220 17.01 -12.24 7.39
N ILE A 221 17.57 -11.12 7.84
CA ILE A 221 16.87 -9.83 7.85
C ILE A 221 17.14 -9.12 6.53
N LYS A 222 16.07 -8.74 5.83
CA LYS A 222 16.10 -7.86 4.66
C LYS A 222 15.33 -6.58 4.96
N ILE A 223 15.86 -5.44 4.51
CA ILE A 223 15.25 -4.13 4.68
C ILE A 223 15.07 -3.49 3.30
N PHE A 224 13.85 -3.09 3.00
CA PHE A 224 13.45 -2.49 1.73
C PHE A 224 12.93 -1.07 1.95
N GLN A 225 13.32 -0.17 1.06
CA GLN A 225 12.82 1.22 1.00
C GLN A 225 12.96 1.73 -0.44
N ASN A 226 12.19 2.75 -0.83
CA ASN A 226 12.26 3.33 -2.19
C ASN A 226 12.21 2.28 -3.33
N LYS A 227 11.40 1.21 -3.15
CA LYS A 227 11.29 0.01 -4.02
C LYS A 227 12.54 -0.90 -4.09
N GLY A 228 13.67 -0.54 -3.48
CA GLY A 228 14.91 -1.32 -3.51
C GLY A 228 15.22 -2.05 -2.20
N LEU A 229 16.14 -3.02 -2.27
CA LEU A 229 16.77 -3.64 -1.10
C LEU A 229 17.89 -2.72 -0.57
N ALA A 230 17.73 -2.19 0.65
CA ALA A 230 18.73 -1.35 1.30
C ALA A 230 19.71 -2.14 2.17
N TYR A 231 19.29 -3.27 2.73
CA TYR A 231 20.14 -4.14 3.55
C TYR A 231 19.69 -5.60 3.47
N SER A 232 20.64 -6.52 3.53
CA SER A 232 20.42 -7.94 3.81
C SER A 232 21.52 -8.42 4.75
N SER A 233 21.18 -9.12 5.83
CA SER A 233 22.18 -9.81 6.65
C SER A 233 22.82 -10.94 5.84
N ASP A 234 24.16 -11.05 5.89
CA ASP A 234 24.96 -11.91 5.01
C ASP A 234 24.47 -13.37 4.93
N SER A 235 24.50 -13.93 3.72
CA SER A 235 24.14 -15.32 3.43
C SER A 235 25.22 -16.34 3.79
N ASP A 236 26.48 -15.91 3.86
CA ASP A 236 27.61 -16.83 3.63
C ASP A 236 28.01 -17.63 4.88
N ASN A 237 27.50 -17.24 6.06
CA ASN A 237 27.65 -17.98 7.32
C ASN A 237 26.36 -17.95 8.17
N LEU A 238 25.21 -18.27 7.56
CA LEU A 238 23.91 -18.25 8.27
C LEU A 238 23.83 -19.25 9.43
N GLN A 239 23.93 -18.72 10.65
CA GLN A 239 23.79 -19.46 11.89
C GLN A 239 22.34 -19.92 12.13
N PHE A 240 22.19 -21.15 12.61
CA PHE A 240 20.94 -21.63 13.21
C PHE A 240 20.88 -21.25 14.69
N PHE A 241 19.72 -20.73 15.11
CA PHE A 241 19.43 -20.32 16.47
C PHE A 241 18.27 -21.17 17.02
N PRO A 242 18.54 -22.07 17.99
CA PRO A 242 17.50 -22.77 18.73
C PRO A 242 16.51 -21.81 19.42
N SER A 243 15.28 -22.26 19.66
CA SER A 243 14.24 -21.46 20.35
C SER A 243 14.56 -21.20 21.83
N GLU A 244 15.51 -21.92 22.41
CA GLU A 244 16.07 -21.67 23.74
C GLU A 244 16.95 -20.41 23.79
N ASN A 245 17.36 -19.84 22.64
CA ASN A 245 18.02 -18.54 22.59
C ASN A 245 17.05 -17.44 23.02
N LEU A 246 17.45 -16.65 24.02
CA LEU A 246 16.66 -15.52 24.51
C LEU A 246 16.50 -14.42 23.45
N PHE A 247 17.55 -14.18 22.66
CA PHE A 247 17.54 -13.19 21.58
C PHE A 247 18.55 -13.51 20.48
N ILE A 248 18.39 -12.83 19.33
CA ILE A 248 19.35 -12.73 18.22
C ILE A 248 19.56 -11.24 17.94
N SER A 249 20.82 -10.80 17.86
CA SER A 249 21.18 -9.43 17.52
C SER A 249 21.74 -9.38 16.10
N PHE A 250 21.22 -8.48 15.28
CA PHE A 250 21.76 -8.09 13.99
C PHE A 250 22.32 -6.68 14.16
N ASP A 251 23.64 -6.53 14.13
CA ASP A 251 24.28 -5.22 14.02
C ASP A 251 24.22 -4.75 12.56
N LEU A 252 23.93 -3.47 12.37
CA LEU A 252 23.53 -2.85 11.11
C LEU A 252 24.24 -1.50 10.97
N ASP A 253 24.51 -1.08 9.74
CA ASP A 253 25.04 0.24 9.39
C ASP A 253 24.29 0.69 8.13
N VAL A 254 23.05 1.14 8.31
CA VAL A 254 22.13 1.45 7.20
C VAL A 254 21.27 2.68 7.48
N GLU A 255 21.25 3.62 6.52
CA GLU A 255 20.32 4.75 6.53
C GLU A 255 18.93 4.32 6.04
N ILE A 256 17.89 4.63 6.80
CA ILE A 256 16.49 4.40 6.44
C ILE A 256 15.69 5.70 6.40
N GLU A 257 14.78 5.84 5.42
CA GLU A 257 13.96 7.04 5.20
C GLU A 257 12.58 6.68 4.62
N GLY A 258 11.56 7.46 4.95
CA GLY A 258 10.18 7.27 4.45
C GLY A 258 9.57 5.94 4.89
N ASP A 259 8.92 5.26 3.96
CA ASP A 259 8.30 3.94 4.11
C ASP A 259 9.36 2.82 4.07
N VAL A 260 9.46 2.06 5.16
CA VAL A 260 10.47 1.00 5.35
C VAL A 260 9.77 -0.33 5.62
N LEU A 261 10.13 -1.37 4.86
CA LEU A 261 9.66 -2.74 5.03
C LEU A 261 10.82 -3.63 5.49
N ILE A 262 10.70 -4.19 6.69
CA ILE A 262 11.60 -5.19 7.26
C ILE A 262 10.97 -6.57 7.05
N VAL A 263 11.72 -7.49 6.47
CA VAL A 263 11.31 -8.87 6.20
C VAL A 263 12.31 -9.82 6.85
N CYS A 264 11.82 -10.73 7.69
CA CYS A 264 12.61 -11.88 8.12
C CYS A 264 12.29 -13.08 7.24
N LYS A 265 13.32 -13.67 6.66
CA LYS A 265 13.25 -14.96 5.97
C LYS A 265 14.00 -16.02 6.75
N HIS A 266 13.53 -17.27 6.66
CA HIS A 266 14.22 -18.43 7.18
C HIS A 266 14.76 -19.26 6.01
N LEU A 267 16.06 -19.59 6.04
CA LEU A 267 16.66 -20.56 5.13
C LEU A 267 16.45 -21.98 5.69
N THR A 268 15.53 -22.72 5.07
CA THR A 268 15.14 -24.08 5.48
C THR A 268 16.24 -25.12 5.20
N GLU A 269 16.12 -26.31 5.79
CA GLU A 269 16.96 -27.48 5.48
C GLU A 269 16.95 -27.86 3.99
N ALA A 270 15.85 -27.56 3.29
CA ALA A 270 15.72 -27.75 1.84
C ALA A 270 16.33 -26.61 1.00
N ASN A 271 17.12 -25.73 1.61
CA ASN A 271 17.73 -24.52 1.00
C ASN A 271 16.72 -23.59 0.31
N LYS A 272 15.53 -23.44 0.89
CA LYS A 272 14.51 -22.48 0.41
C LYS A 272 14.38 -21.33 1.39
N LEU A 273 14.15 -20.12 0.88
CA LEU A 273 13.83 -18.95 1.70
C LEU A 273 12.33 -18.86 1.92
N LEU A 274 11.90 -19.09 3.16
CA LEU A 274 10.53 -18.91 3.62
C LEU A 274 10.42 -17.56 4.36
N THR A 275 9.54 -16.67 3.93
CA THR A 275 9.26 -15.45 4.72
C THR A 275 8.51 -15.82 6.00
N THR A 276 9.09 -15.50 7.17
CA THR A 276 8.54 -15.88 8.48
C THR A 276 7.74 -14.75 9.12
N PHE A 277 8.17 -13.49 8.94
CA PHE A 277 7.42 -12.32 9.36
C PHE A 277 7.75 -11.07 8.52
N LYS A 278 6.87 -10.07 8.57
CA LYS A 278 7.09 -8.73 7.99
C LYS A 278 6.70 -7.62 8.98
N VAL A 279 7.35 -6.48 8.85
CA VAL A 279 6.96 -5.23 9.52
C VAL A 279 7.19 -4.08 8.55
N MET A 280 6.12 -3.36 8.21
CA MET A 280 6.21 -2.10 7.48
C MET A 280 5.96 -0.94 8.46
N LEU A 281 6.83 0.07 8.42
CA LEU A 281 6.75 1.29 9.25
C LEU A 281 7.06 2.53 8.40
N HIS A 282 6.86 3.72 8.95
CA HIS A 282 7.26 4.98 8.31
C HIS A 282 8.11 5.79 9.29
N THR A 283 9.33 6.12 8.89
CA THR A 283 10.39 6.72 9.74
C THR A 283 9.95 7.98 10.48
N ALA A 284 9.17 8.85 9.83
CA ALA A 284 8.68 10.10 10.44
C ALA A 284 7.79 9.93 11.70
N PHE A 285 7.34 8.71 11.99
CA PHE A 285 6.58 8.37 13.22
C PHE A 285 7.43 7.63 14.27
N ALA A 286 8.70 7.35 13.97
CA ALA A 286 9.65 6.72 14.88
C ALA A 286 10.30 7.79 15.79
N ASN A 287 9.57 8.16 16.85
CA ASN A 287 9.89 9.33 17.69
C ASN A 287 10.87 9.06 18.85
N GLN A 288 11.31 7.81 19.03
CA GLN A 288 12.25 7.39 20.07
C GLN A 288 13.40 6.63 19.41
N ASN A 289 14.62 6.71 19.94
CA ASN A 289 15.80 6.00 19.39
C ASN A 289 15.71 4.46 19.50
N VAL A 290 14.66 3.96 20.15
CA VAL A 290 14.31 2.54 20.20
C VAL A 290 12.84 2.38 19.82
N LEU A 291 12.53 1.45 18.93
CA LEU A 291 11.17 1.05 18.60
C LEU A 291 11.00 -0.44 18.96
N HIS A 292 10.23 -0.69 20.02
CA HIS A 292 9.81 -2.04 20.44
C HIS A 292 8.51 -2.42 19.73
N ILE A 293 8.49 -3.55 19.04
CA ILE A 293 7.34 -4.05 18.28
C ILE A 293 7.00 -5.46 18.77
N ILE A 294 5.83 -5.63 19.39
CA ILE A 294 5.41 -6.93 19.95
C ILE A 294 4.85 -7.86 18.88
N ARG A 295 4.77 -9.18 19.14
CA ARG A 295 4.21 -10.21 18.25
C ARG A 295 2.90 -9.79 17.55
N ASN A 296 1.97 -9.19 18.29
CA ASN A 296 0.66 -8.80 17.76
C ASN A 296 0.73 -7.62 16.76
N GLU A 297 1.85 -6.91 16.71
CA GLU A 297 2.14 -5.82 15.79
C GLU A 297 2.99 -6.25 14.58
N ILE A 298 3.29 -7.55 14.46
CA ILE A 298 4.17 -8.12 13.43
C ILE A 298 3.34 -8.98 12.46
N ASP A 299 3.46 -8.71 11.15
CA ASP A 299 2.71 -9.45 10.13
C ASP A 299 3.18 -10.91 10.06
N LEU A 300 2.24 -11.82 9.80
CA LEU A 300 2.38 -13.28 9.87
C LEU A 300 2.56 -13.79 11.31
N ALA A 301 3.52 -13.25 12.08
CA ALA A 301 3.80 -13.68 13.46
C ALA A 301 2.59 -13.52 14.41
N CYS A 302 1.79 -12.46 14.27
CA CYS A 302 0.60 -12.19 15.09
C CYS A 302 -0.45 -13.32 15.13
N ASN A 303 -0.49 -14.18 14.10
CA ASN A 303 -1.44 -15.29 13.97
C ASN A 303 -0.77 -16.67 13.88
N ASP A 304 0.55 -16.77 14.09
CA ASP A 304 1.30 -18.04 14.02
C ASP A 304 1.66 -18.52 15.45
N GLU A 305 1.26 -19.75 15.77
CA GLU A 305 1.47 -20.40 17.07
C GLU A 305 2.95 -20.75 17.34
N LYS A 306 3.82 -20.72 16.31
CA LYS A 306 5.28 -20.92 16.46
C LYS A 306 5.98 -19.76 17.16
N TYR A 307 5.31 -18.61 17.28
CA TYR A 307 5.80 -17.43 17.99
C TYR A 307 5.16 -17.35 19.37
N SER A 308 6.00 -17.31 20.41
CA SER A 308 5.57 -17.05 21.79
C SER A 308 4.87 -15.69 21.91
N ASP A 309 3.89 -15.56 22.80
CA ASP A 309 3.24 -14.27 23.12
C ASP A 309 4.24 -13.16 23.55
N TYR A 310 5.43 -13.54 24.01
CA TYR A 310 6.52 -12.64 24.36
C TYR A 310 7.50 -12.32 23.21
N PHE A 311 7.27 -12.86 22.00
CA PHE A 311 8.09 -12.51 20.83
C PHE A 311 7.97 -11.02 20.53
N ALA A 312 9.12 -10.38 20.31
CA ALA A 312 9.19 -8.96 19.99
C ALA A 312 10.45 -8.63 19.18
N MET A 313 10.37 -7.58 18.38
CA MET A 313 11.49 -7.02 17.63
C MET A 313 11.80 -5.61 18.13
N ASP A 314 13.05 -5.37 18.52
CA ASP A 314 13.56 -4.05 18.88
C ASP A 314 14.42 -3.48 17.75
N LEU A 315 14.15 -2.25 17.34
CA LEU A 315 14.98 -1.49 16.40
C LEU A 315 15.70 -0.38 17.17
N PHE A 316 17.01 -0.25 17.00
CA PHE A 316 17.82 0.82 17.60
C PHE A 316 18.39 1.73 16.52
N PHE A 317 18.08 3.02 16.58
CA PHE A 317 18.47 3.99 15.56
C PHE A 317 18.64 5.40 16.13
N ASP A 318 19.48 6.20 15.48
CA ASP A 318 19.60 7.63 15.74
C ASP A 318 19.04 8.46 14.58
N ARG A 319 18.65 9.71 14.84
CA ARG A 319 18.20 10.64 13.80
C ARG A 319 19.41 11.29 13.13
N ILE A 320 19.49 11.16 11.81
CA ILE A 320 20.46 11.91 10.99
C ILE A 320 19.82 13.27 10.72
N GLU A 321 20.37 14.30 11.37
CA GLU A 321 19.97 15.73 11.43
C GLU A 321 18.71 16.18 10.68
N GLU A 322 17.83 16.91 11.38
CA GLU A 322 16.60 17.48 10.81
C GLU A 322 16.90 18.33 9.57
N VAL A 323 16.49 17.83 8.40
CA VAL A 323 16.36 18.67 7.20
C VAL A 323 15.35 19.75 7.55
N GLY A 324 15.82 21.00 7.61
CA GLY A 324 15.05 22.13 8.12
C GLY A 324 13.62 22.19 7.55
N VAL A 325 12.68 22.60 8.41
CA VAL A 325 11.21 22.56 8.24
C VAL A 325 10.70 23.08 6.88
N GLU A 326 11.49 23.88 6.18
CA GLU A 326 11.21 24.39 4.83
C GLU A 326 11.26 23.32 3.70
N LYS A 327 11.76 22.10 3.92
CA LYS A 327 11.93 21.08 2.87
C LYS A 327 11.15 19.76 3.04
N SER A 328 10.50 19.50 4.17
CA SER A 328 9.83 18.20 4.43
C SER A 328 8.31 18.20 4.16
N ASN A 329 7.79 19.19 3.42
CA ASN A 329 6.36 19.51 3.44
C ASN A 329 5.52 18.98 2.26
N HIS A 330 6.07 18.23 1.30
CA HIS A 330 5.29 17.80 0.12
C HIS A 330 4.03 17.00 0.49
N LEU A 331 4.14 15.97 1.34
CA LEU A 331 2.98 15.19 1.82
C LEU A 331 1.90 16.08 2.49
N TRP A 332 2.33 17.11 3.21
CA TRP A 332 1.46 18.06 3.90
C TRP A 332 0.76 19.00 2.95
N VAL A 333 1.51 19.57 2.01
CA VAL A 333 1.00 20.47 0.99
C VAL A 333 -0.02 19.75 0.09
N SER A 334 0.22 18.48 -0.30
CA SER A 334 -0.77 17.70 -1.04
C SER A 334 -2.07 17.51 -0.23
N VAL A 335 -1.99 17.16 1.06
CA VAL A 335 -3.18 16.96 1.91
C VAL A 335 -3.94 18.27 2.16
N GLU A 336 -3.24 19.38 2.42
CA GLU A 336 -3.86 20.70 2.66
C GLU A 336 -4.47 21.30 1.37
N ARG A 337 -3.84 21.10 0.21
CA ARG A 337 -4.42 21.42 -1.12
C ARG A 337 -5.69 20.62 -1.35
N SER A 338 -5.66 19.30 -1.15
CA SER A 338 -6.81 18.42 -1.40
C SER A 338 -7.98 18.60 -0.41
N ARG A 339 -7.76 19.22 0.75
CA ARG A 339 -8.85 19.65 1.68
C ARG A 339 -9.25 21.13 1.52
N GLY A 340 -8.69 21.86 0.54
CA GLY A 340 -9.07 23.24 0.23
C GLY A 340 -8.61 24.28 1.27
N ILE A 341 -7.58 23.96 2.07
CA ILE A 341 -7.07 24.84 3.14
C ILE A 341 -6.14 25.92 2.55
N ILE A 342 -5.49 25.63 1.43
CA ILE A 342 -4.64 26.57 0.66
C ILE A 342 -5.39 26.96 -0.63
N ARG A 343 -5.46 28.25 -0.95
CA ARG A 343 -6.04 28.75 -2.22
C ARG A 343 -5.11 28.49 -3.40
N GLU A 344 -5.66 28.37 -4.61
CA GLU A 344 -4.95 27.96 -5.85
C GLU A 344 -3.76 28.86 -6.28
N ASP A 345 -3.53 30.01 -5.62
CA ASP A 345 -2.47 30.96 -5.96
C ASP A 345 -1.14 30.67 -5.22
N ALA A 346 -0.38 29.66 -5.66
CA ALA A 346 1.10 29.72 -5.86
C ALA A 346 1.79 28.35 -6.07
N VAL A 347 2.81 28.39 -6.95
CA VAL A 347 3.86 27.38 -7.22
C VAL A 347 3.39 26.05 -7.86
N GLU A 348 3.66 25.94 -9.17
CA GLU A 348 3.84 24.66 -9.87
C GLU A 348 5.02 23.90 -9.23
N ASP A 349 4.72 22.90 -8.40
CA ASP A 349 5.75 22.11 -7.71
C ASP A 349 6.19 20.92 -8.57
N LYS A 350 7.38 21.03 -9.18
CA LYS A 350 7.99 19.93 -9.95
C LYS A 350 8.26 18.68 -9.09
N GLY A 351 8.32 18.82 -7.75
CA GLY A 351 8.59 17.70 -6.84
C GLY A 351 7.52 16.61 -6.83
N GLU A 352 6.23 16.97 -6.93
CA GLU A 352 5.13 15.98 -7.00
C GLU A 352 5.21 15.14 -8.30
N MET A 353 5.60 15.78 -9.41
CA MET A 353 5.74 15.15 -10.73
C MET A 353 6.91 14.16 -10.76
N ASP A 354 8.09 14.54 -10.26
CA ASP A 354 9.25 13.64 -10.19
C ASP A 354 9.01 12.49 -9.20
N PHE A 355 8.27 12.73 -8.11
CA PHE A 355 7.87 11.67 -7.17
C PHE A 355 6.93 10.67 -7.82
N MET A 356 5.80 11.10 -8.41
CA MET A 356 4.86 10.18 -9.05
C MET A 356 5.48 9.43 -10.24
N ASN A 357 6.39 10.06 -11.00
CA ASN A 357 7.13 9.39 -12.06
C ASN A 357 8.09 8.30 -11.53
N LYS A 358 8.74 8.48 -10.37
CA LYS A 358 9.45 7.38 -9.68
C LYS A 358 8.54 6.23 -9.27
N PHE A 359 7.25 6.49 -9.03
CA PHE A 359 6.27 5.42 -8.78
C PHE A 359 5.72 4.78 -10.05
N SER A 360 5.76 5.48 -11.19
CA SER A 360 5.49 4.92 -12.52
C SER A 360 6.47 3.80 -12.93
N ILE A 361 6.12 3.05 -13.98
CA ILE A 361 6.56 1.66 -14.22
C ILE A 361 7.98 1.56 -14.85
N GLY A 362 8.69 2.68 -15.05
CA GLY A 362 9.97 2.70 -15.79
C GLY A 362 11.20 2.14 -15.04
N ASP A 363 11.31 2.37 -13.73
CA ASP A 363 12.56 2.18 -12.96
C ASP A 363 12.47 1.04 -11.91
N ILE A 364 11.75 -0.03 -12.23
CA ILE A 364 11.50 -1.13 -11.29
C ILE A 364 12.27 -2.39 -11.71
N ASP A 365 13.28 -2.75 -10.92
CA ASP A 365 14.13 -3.92 -11.15
C ASP A 365 13.37 -5.22 -10.83
N GLU A 366 13.19 -6.12 -11.80
CA GLU A 366 12.38 -7.35 -11.63
C GLU A 366 12.96 -8.28 -10.55
N ASP A 367 14.29 -8.31 -10.42
CA ASP A 367 15.02 -9.12 -9.42
C ASP A 367 14.68 -8.72 -7.97
N SER A 368 14.18 -7.50 -7.74
CA SER A 368 13.77 -7.06 -6.40
C SER A 368 12.59 -7.88 -5.85
N TYR A 369 11.71 -8.38 -6.72
CA TYR A 369 10.46 -9.02 -6.30
C TYR A 369 10.58 -10.49 -5.90
N GLU A 370 11.55 -11.23 -6.43
CA GLU A 370 11.84 -12.58 -5.91
C GLU A 370 12.34 -12.56 -4.46
N THR A 371 12.81 -11.38 -3.99
CA THR A 371 13.40 -11.24 -2.65
C THR A 371 12.42 -10.86 -1.53
N LEU A 372 11.15 -10.57 -1.82
CA LEU A 372 10.12 -10.09 -0.87
C LEU A 372 9.23 -11.19 -0.24
#